data_AF-A0A6V7IYJ1-F1
#
_entry.id   AF-A0A6V7IYJ1-F1
#
_cell.length_a   1.000
_cell.length_b   1.000
_cell.length_c   1.000
_cell.angle_alpha   90.00
_cell.angle_beta   90.00
_cell.angle_gamma   90.00
#
_symmetry.space_group_name_H-M   'P 1'
#
loop_
_entity.id
_entity.type
_entity.pdbx_description
1 polymer ?
#
loop_
_entity_poly.entity_id
_entity_poly.type
_entity_poly.pdbx_seq_one_letter_code
_entity_poly.pdbx_strand_id
1 'polypeptide(L)'
;NLEVTSRGQAHHILQMLQDYERHMNVVNEEVSVPKARTPEVKYAIGMIMKHRTYEYSCVITGWDTKCEASPDWMDEMGINELQNGANQPFYYLFVDDGSSRYAAQENLIIAPAPKWVNHDEVGRYFYRFCGSYYLPNVEKEREYPDDARVRNQLLAVGDS
;
A
#
# COMPACT_ATOMS: atom_id res chain seq x y z
N ASN A 1 21.60 44.43 21.91
CA ASN A 1 20.34 44.57 21.16
C ASN A 1 20.11 43.35 20.27
N LEU A 2 19.81 42.19 20.87
CA LEU A 2 19.77 40.88 20.20
C LEU A 2 18.44 40.14 20.46
N GLU A 3 17.34 40.88 20.64
CA GLU A 3 16.03 40.30 21.04
C GLU A 3 14.91 40.44 19.99
N VAL A 4 15.15 41.09 18.85
CA VAL A 4 14.07 41.45 17.90
C VAL A 4 13.95 40.46 16.73
N THR A 5 14.96 39.64 16.46
CA THR A 5 14.98 38.76 15.27
C THR A 5 14.27 37.42 15.46
N SER A 6 14.20 36.88 16.69
CA SER A 6 13.59 35.55 16.93
C SER A 6 12.05 35.57 16.91
N ARG A 7 11.43 36.67 17.35
CA ARG A 7 9.96 36.82 17.38
C ARG A 7 9.33 36.78 15.99
N GLY A 8 9.99 37.36 14.99
CA GLY A 8 9.50 37.36 13.60
C GLY A 8 9.53 35.97 12.95
N GLN A 9 10.62 35.22 13.18
CA GLN A 9 10.74 33.85 12.66
C GLN A 9 9.78 32.89 13.35
N ALA A 10 9.63 32.98 14.68
CA ALA A 10 8.68 32.16 15.43
C ALA A 10 7.22 32.48 15.03
N HIS A 11 6.89 33.75 14.81
CA HIS A 11 5.57 34.15 14.34
C HIS A 11 5.28 33.63 12.93
N HIS A 12 6.27 33.67 12.03
CA HIS A 12 6.13 33.13 10.68
C HIS A 12 5.95 31.60 10.69
N ILE A 13 6.69 30.87 11.54
CA ILE A 13 6.52 29.42 11.69
C ILE A 13 5.14 29.10 12.26
N LEU A 14 4.69 29.82 13.30
CA LEU A 14 3.35 29.67 13.86
C LEU A 14 2.25 29.98 12.82
N GLN A 15 2.44 31.02 12.01
CA GLN A 15 1.53 31.36 10.93
C GLN A 15 1.47 30.24 9.89
N MET A 16 2.62 29.70 9.46
CA MET A 16 2.68 28.56 8.54
C MET A 16 2.01 27.31 9.12
N LEU A 17 2.19 27.03 10.42
CA LEU A 17 1.54 25.90 11.10
C LEU A 17 0.02 26.10 11.19
N GLN A 18 -0.45 27.30 11.53
CA GLN A 18 -1.88 27.62 11.59
C GLN A 18 -2.54 27.62 10.21
N ASP A 19 -1.83 28.05 9.18
CA ASP A 19 -2.29 27.97 7.80
C ASP A 19 -2.29 26.50 7.35
N TYR A 20 -1.29 25.70 7.71
CA TYR A 20 -1.26 24.26 7.46
C TYR A 20 -2.42 23.53 8.15
N GLU A 21 -2.69 23.79 9.43
CA GLU A 21 -3.81 23.21 10.18
C GLU A 21 -5.16 23.61 9.55
N ARG A 22 -5.33 24.88 9.14
CA ARG A 22 -6.54 25.34 8.46
C ARG A 22 -6.79 24.65 7.12
N HIS A 23 -5.72 24.32 6.38
CA HIS A 23 -5.85 23.64 5.08
C HIS A 23 -5.85 22.10 5.21
N MET A 24 -5.22 21.53 6.24
CA MET A 24 -5.23 20.08 6.51
C MET A 24 -6.53 19.59 7.13
N ASN A 25 -7.26 20.42 7.88
CA ASN A 25 -8.57 20.06 8.42
C ASN A 25 -9.67 19.94 7.35
N VAL A 26 -9.31 20.04 6.06
CA VAL A 26 -10.17 19.76 4.90
C VAL A 26 -9.73 18.47 4.18
N VAL A 27 -9.07 17.55 4.88
CA VAL A 27 -9.14 16.14 4.49
C VAL A 27 -10.41 15.60 5.15
N ASN A 28 -11.48 15.45 4.39
CA ASN A 28 -12.60 14.62 4.83
C ASN A 28 -11.98 13.26 5.19
N GLU A 29 -11.99 12.89 6.48
CA GLU A 29 -11.77 11.51 6.89
C GLU A 29 -12.93 10.70 6.32
N GLU A 30 -12.83 10.32 5.04
CA GLU A 30 -13.64 9.25 4.50
C GLU A 30 -13.27 8.01 5.31
N VAL A 31 -14.12 7.67 6.28
CA VAL A 31 -13.96 6.47 7.08
C VAL A 31 -14.01 5.29 6.12
N SER A 32 -12.84 4.74 5.84
CA SER A 32 -12.68 3.58 4.98
C SER A 32 -13.50 2.42 5.54
N VAL A 33 -14.48 1.96 4.76
CA VAL A 33 -15.33 0.83 5.13
C VAL A 33 -14.44 -0.42 5.18
N PRO A 34 -14.48 -1.23 6.27
CA PRO A 34 -13.69 -2.45 6.34
C PRO A 34 -13.93 -3.35 5.13
N LYS A 35 -12.86 -3.71 4.43
CA LYS A 35 -12.89 -4.58 3.26
C LYS A 35 -13.18 -6.01 3.69
N ALA A 36 -14.26 -6.59 3.15
CA ALA A 36 -14.62 -7.98 3.35
C ALA A 36 -13.75 -8.89 2.46
N ARG A 37 -12.91 -9.73 3.07
CA ARG A 37 -12.05 -10.67 2.37
C ARG A 37 -12.84 -11.90 1.91
N THR A 38 -12.68 -12.28 0.64
CA THR A 38 -13.16 -13.57 0.12
C THR A 38 -12.03 -14.60 0.08
N PRO A 39 -12.33 -15.91 0.04
CA PRO A 39 -11.32 -16.98 -0.01
C PRO A 39 -10.36 -16.90 -1.21
N GLU A 40 -10.78 -16.27 -2.30
CA GLU A 40 -10.00 -16.15 -3.54
C GLU A 40 -8.82 -15.18 -3.40
N VAL A 41 -8.93 -14.19 -2.51
CA VAL A 41 -7.85 -13.21 -2.25
C VAL A 41 -6.77 -13.87 -1.40
N LYS A 42 -5.69 -14.24 -2.08
CA LYS A 42 -4.63 -15.09 -1.53
C LYS A 42 -3.66 -14.34 -0.64
N TYR A 43 -3.31 -13.11 -0.97
CA TYR A 43 -2.23 -12.36 -0.32
C TYR A 43 -2.78 -11.21 0.52
N ALA A 44 -1.97 -10.78 1.48
CA ALA A 44 -2.34 -9.76 2.45
C ALA A 44 -1.50 -8.48 2.27
N ILE A 45 -2.04 -7.35 2.72
CA ILE A 45 -1.30 -6.09 2.76
C ILE A 45 -0.03 -6.19 3.62
N GLY A 46 0.98 -5.42 3.23
CA GLY A 46 2.31 -5.40 3.85
C GLY A 46 3.22 -6.55 3.42
N MET A 47 2.74 -7.55 2.68
CA MET A 47 3.60 -8.62 2.16
C MET A 47 4.54 -8.09 1.06
N ILE A 48 5.81 -8.52 1.11
CA ILE A 48 6.77 -8.27 0.03
C ILE A 48 6.61 -9.32 -1.06
N MET A 49 6.38 -8.87 -2.28
CA MET A 49 6.09 -9.68 -3.44
C MET A 49 7.10 -9.44 -4.55
N LYS A 50 7.18 -10.38 -5.48
CA LYS A 50 7.89 -10.24 -6.76
C LYS A 50 6.92 -10.48 -7.90
N HIS A 51 6.96 -9.63 -8.92
CA HIS A 51 6.21 -9.89 -10.15
C HIS A 51 6.88 -11.02 -10.94
N ARG A 52 6.12 -12.00 -11.42
CA ARG A 52 6.65 -13.20 -12.10
C ARG A 52 7.44 -12.86 -13.37
N THR A 53 6.84 -12.06 -14.25
CA THR A 53 7.43 -11.74 -15.57
C THR A 53 8.44 -10.60 -15.52
N TYR A 54 8.05 -9.46 -14.92
CA TYR A 54 8.88 -8.25 -14.87
C TYR A 54 9.89 -8.22 -13.71
N GLU A 55 9.84 -9.20 -12.81
CA GLU A 55 10.81 -9.42 -11.73
C GLU A 55 11.02 -8.30 -10.72
N TYR A 56 10.24 -7.22 -10.75
CA TYR A 56 10.32 -6.16 -9.76
C TYR A 56 9.85 -6.62 -8.37
N SER A 57 10.46 -6.05 -7.33
CA SER A 57 10.04 -6.23 -5.94
C SER A 57 9.03 -5.16 -5.54
N CYS A 58 8.02 -5.52 -4.78
CA CYS A 58 6.96 -4.61 -4.35
C CYS A 58 6.38 -4.99 -2.99
N VAL A 59 5.63 -4.07 -2.38
CA VAL A 59 4.78 -4.33 -1.22
C VAL A 59 3.31 -4.14 -1.59
N ILE A 60 2.45 -5.04 -1.14
CA ILE A 60 0.99 -4.92 -1.31
C ILE A 60 0.46 -3.85 -0.36
N THR A 61 -0.25 -2.85 -0.88
CA THR A 61 -0.84 -1.74 -0.10
C THR A 61 -2.37 -1.82 0.01
N GLY A 62 -3.00 -2.64 -0.83
CA GLY A 62 -4.43 -2.89 -0.85
C GLY A 62 -4.79 -3.94 -1.91
N TRP A 63 -6.06 -4.29 -1.98
CA TRP A 63 -6.58 -5.25 -2.96
C TRP A 63 -8.06 -5.03 -3.27
N ASP A 64 -8.46 -5.55 -4.42
CA ASP A 64 -9.84 -5.73 -4.85
C ASP A 64 -10.10 -7.20 -5.15
N THR A 65 -11.33 -7.67 -4.94
CA THR A 65 -11.72 -9.06 -5.21
C THR A 65 -11.76 -9.38 -6.70
N LYS A 66 -11.85 -8.36 -7.55
CA LYS A 66 -11.82 -8.39 -9.01
C LYS A 66 -11.17 -7.10 -9.51
N CYS A 67 -10.87 -7.02 -10.81
CA CYS A 67 -10.38 -5.78 -11.42
C CYS A 67 -11.45 -4.69 -11.34
N GLU A 68 -11.13 -3.56 -10.71
CA GLU A 68 -12.01 -2.37 -10.63
C GLU A 68 -11.49 -1.21 -11.52
N ALA A 69 -10.52 -1.48 -12.40
CA ALA A 69 -10.04 -0.51 -13.38
C ALA A 69 -11.11 -0.18 -14.44
N SER A 70 -10.92 0.90 -15.19
CA SER A 70 -11.84 1.20 -16.30
C SER A 70 -11.73 0.16 -17.41
N PRO A 71 -12.81 -0.12 -18.17
CA PRO A 71 -12.75 -1.02 -19.32
C PRO A 71 -11.64 -0.66 -20.31
N ASP A 72 -11.49 0.62 -20.64
CA ASP A 72 -10.43 1.10 -21.55
C ASP A 72 -9.01 0.74 -21.04
N TRP A 73 -8.78 0.88 -19.73
CA TRP A 73 -7.50 0.50 -19.13
C TRP A 73 -7.31 -1.02 -19.13
N MET A 74 -8.37 -1.78 -18.88
CA MET A 74 -8.33 -3.23 -18.93
C MET A 74 -7.95 -3.74 -20.33
N ASP A 75 -8.53 -3.14 -21.37
CA ASP A 75 -8.22 -3.46 -22.76
C ASP A 75 -6.79 -3.06 -23.12
N GLU A 76 -6.33 -1.86 -22.71
CA GLU A 76 -4.94 -1.41 -22.94
C GLU A 76 -3.91 -2.34 -22.29
N MET A 77 -4.20 -2.82 -21.08
CA MET A 77 -3.30 -3.67 -20.30
C MET A 77 -3.45 -5.16 -20.59
N GLY A 78 -4.35 -5.53 -21.50
CA GLY A 78 -4.57 -6.92 -21.88
C GLY A 78 -5.11 -7.79 -20.75
N ILE A 79 -6.01 -7.25 -19.91
CA ILE A 79 -6.56 -7.95 -18.75
C ILE A 79 -7.48 -9.10 -19.16
N ASN A 80 -8.11 -9.04 -20.33
CA ASN A 80 -8.99 -10.10 -20.82
C ASN A 80 -8.21 -11.31 -21.35
N GLU A 81 -6.94 -11.13 -21.70
CA GLU A 81 -6.02 -12.13 -22.22
C GLU A 81 -5.29 -12.88 -21.10
N LEU A 82 -5.40 -12.39 -19.87
CA LEU A 82 -4.90 -13.05 -18.67
C LEU A 82 -5.61 -14.39 -18.44
N GLN A 83 -4.87 -15.38 -17.91
CA GLN A 83 -5.40 -16.73 -17.71
C GLN A 83 -6.64 -16.73 -16.79
N ASN A 84 -6.64 -15.89 -15.75
CA ASN A 84 -7.78 -15.76 -14.84
C ASN A 84 -8.61 -14.49 -15.08
N GLY A 85 -8.31 -13.71 -16.13
CA GLY A 85 -9.06 -12.53 -16.56
C GLY A 85 -9.23 -11.45 -15.48
N ALA A 86 -10.28 -10.62 -15.63
CA ALA A 86 -10.62 -9.54 -14.71
C ALA A 86 -11.30 -10.01 -13.40
N ASN A 87 -11.81 -11.25 -13.33
CA ASN A 87 -12.59 -11.74 -12.19
C ASN A 87 -11.73 -12.29 -11.03
N GLN A 88 -10.41 -12.35 -11.20
CA GLN A 88 -9.48 -12.70 -10.12
C GLN A 88 -9.16 -11.47 -9.25
N PRO A 89 -8.60 -11.65 -8.04
CA PRO A 89 -8.14 -10.53 -7.23
C PRO A 89 -7.02 -9.73 -7.88
N PHE A 90 -7.04 -8.42 -7.64
CA PHE A 90 -5.99 -7.48 -8.05
C PHE A 90 -5.42 -6.75 -6.84
N TYR A 91 -4.17 -6.35 -6.93
CA TYR A 91 -3.42 -5.75 -5.83
C TYR A 91 -2.87 -4.39 -6.21
N TYR A 92 -3.03 -3.43 -5.29
CA TYR A 92 -2.30 -2.17 -5.32
C TYR A 92 -0.91 -2.38 -4.75
N LEU A 93 0.10 -1.90 -5.47
CA LEU A 93 1.50 -2.18 -5.19
C LEU A 93 2.30 -0.88 -5.12
N PHE A 94 3.16 -0.77 -4.11
CA PHE A 94 4.31 0.11 -4.17
C PHE A 94 5.53 -0.69 -4.61
N VAL A 95 6.22 -0.22 -5.64
CA VAL A 95 7.34 -0.90 -6.28
C VAL A 95 8.65 -0.25 -5.86
N ASP A 96 9.73 -1.03 -5.82
CA ASP A 96 11.06 -0.59 -5.40
C ASP A 96 11.69 0.48 -6.30
N ASP A 97 11.15 0.66 -7.52
CA ASP A 97 11.52 1.75 -8.43
C ASP A 97 10.83 3.09 -8.08
N GLY A 98 10.05 3.13 -7.00
CA GLY A 98 9.27 4.31 -6.58
C GLY A 98 7.92 4.45 -7.29
N SER A 99 7.55 3.53 -8.18
CA SER A 99 6.26 3.55 -8.87
C SER A 99 5.14 2.86 -8.08
N SER A 100 3.90 3.30 -8.32
CA SER A 100 2.70 2.59 -7.92
C SER A 100 2.13 1.79 -9.08
N ARG A 101 1.67 0.55 -8.83
CA ARG A 101 1.14 -0.35 -9.85
C ARG A 101 -0.12 -1.07 -9.37
N TYR A 102 -0.90 -1.55 -10.33
CA TYR A 102 -2.06 -2.41 -10.11
C TYR A 102 -1.84 -3.72 -10.88
N ALA A 103 -1.85 -4.86 -10.19
CA ALA A 103 -1.47 -6.13 -10.79
C ALA A 103 -2.40 -7.28 -10.39
N ALA A 104 -2.63 -8.17 -11.35
CA ALA A 104 -3.39 -9.40 -11.15
C ALA A 104 -2.68 -10.36 -10.16
N GLN A 105 -3.47 -11.07 -9.36
CA GLN A 105 -2.97 -12.06 -8.39
C GLN A 105 -2.04 -13.10 -9.01
N GLU A 106 -2.37 -13.62 -10.18
CA GLU A 106 -1.59 -14.68 -10.84
C GLU A 106 -0.16 -14.25 -11.18
N ASN A 107 0.05 -12.94 -11.37
CA ASN A 107 1.34 -12.36 -11.71
C ASN A 107 2.24 -12.13 -10.49
N LEU A 108 1.77 -12.40 -9.28
CA LEU A 108 2.52 -12.18 -8.05
C LEU A 108 2.92 -13.48 -7.35
N ILE A 109 4.14 -13.47 -6.82
CA ILE A 109 4.67 -14.47 -5.89
C ILE A 109 5.22 -13.79 -4.65
N ILE A 110 5.26 -14.50 -3.52
CA ILE A 110 5.98 -14.05 -2.34
C ILE A 110 7.46 -13.90 -2.74
N ALA A 111 8.08 -12.77 -2.38
CA ALA A 111 9.46 -12.50 -2.73
C ALA A 111 10.38 -13.54 -2.06
N PRO A 112 11.20 -14.29 -2.83
CA PRO A 112 12.11 -15.28 -2.25
C PRO A 112 13.23 -14.67 -1.38
N ALA A 113 13.61 -13.43 -1.68
CA ALA A 113 14.58 -12.65 -0.93
C ALA A 113 13.94 -11.28 -0.62
N PRO A 114 13.06 -11.21 0.39
CA PRO A 114 12.34 -9.98 0.70
C PRO A 114 13.32 -8.92 1.20
N LYS A 115 13.09 -7.68 0.78
CA LYS A 115 13.87 -6.51 1.16
C LYS A 115 12.95 -5.32 1.38
N TRP A 116 13.52 -4.29 1.99
CA TRP A 116 12.86 -2.99 2.07
C TRP A 116 12.51 -2.49 0.66
N VAL A 117 11.31 -1.94 0.49
CA VAL A 117 10.83 -1.36 -0.77
C VAL A 117 11.03 0.15 -0.74
N ASN A 118 11.77 0.68 -1.72
CA ASN A 118 12.06 2.10 -1.83
C ASN A 118 10.90 2.88 -2.50
N HIS A 119 9.91 3.29 -1.71
CA HIS A 119 8.79 4.11 -2.17
C HIS A 119 8.39 5.12 -1.09
N ASP A 120 8.33 6.40 -1.44
CA ASP A 120 8.21 7.52 -0.50
C ASP A 120 6.93 7.46 0.36
N GLU A 121 5.86 6.90 -0.20
CA GLU A 121 4.58 6.78 0.50
C GLU A 121 4.45 5.55 1.42
N VAL A 122 5.44 4.66 1.51
CA VAL A 122 5.35 3.45 2.35
C VAL A 122 5.03 3.80 3.82
N GLY A 123 5.63 4.87 4.34
CA GLY A 123 5.41 5.34 5.71
C GLY A 123 3.99 5.85 5.97
N ARG A 124 3.23 6.19 4.92
CA ARG A 124 1.81 6.57 5.05
C ARG A 124 0.92 5.37 5.39
N TYR A 125 1.32 4.16 4.98
CA TYR A 125 0.51 2.93 5.10
C TYR A 125 1.03 2.00 6.21
N PHE A 126 2.34 2.00 6.43
CA PHE A 126 3.01 1.05 7.32
C PHE A 126 3.94 1.76 8.29
N TYR A 127 3.94 1.33 9.55
CA TYR A 127 4.78 1.95 10.58
C TYR A 127 6.09 1.19 10.85
N ARG A 128 6.23 -0.04 10.36
CA ARG A 128 7.41 -0.89 10.63
C ARG A 128 7.68 -1.88 9.51
N PHE A 129 8.95 -2.05 9.17
CA PHE A 129 9.46 -3.18 8.40
C PHE A 129 9.96 -4.29 9.33
N CYS A 130 9.59 -5.54 9.04
CA CYS A 130 9.88 -6.73 9.84
C CYS A 130 10.90 -7.67 9.17
N GLY A 131 11.59 -7.22 8.11
CA GLY A 131 12.54 -8.02 7.35
C GLY A 131 11.91 -8.74 6.15
N SER A 132 10.75 -9.37 6.34
CA SER A 132 10.03 -10.08 5.26
C SER A 132 8.66 -9.49 4.91
N TYR A 133 8.18 -8.52 5.67
CA TYR A 133 6.90 -7.83 5.48
C TYR A 133 6.88 -6.50 6.23
N TYR A 134 5.84 -5.70 5.99
CA TYR A 134 5.52 -4.48 6.71
C TYR A 134 4.30 -4.65 7.62
N LEU A 135 4.32 -3.98 8.78
CA LEU A 135 3.16 -3.87 9.67
C LEU A 135 2.31 -2.64 9.32
N PRO A 136 1.02 -2.82 9.01
CA PRO A 136 0.11 -1.72 8.68
C PRO A 136 -0.12 -0.80 9.86
N ASN A 137 -0.36 0.49 9.60
CA ASN A 137 -0.83 1.42 10.62
C ASN A 137 -2.29 1.11 11.02
N VAL A 138 -2.79 1.81 12.05
CA VAL A 138 -4.14 1.60 12.60
C VAL A 138 -5.24 1.80 11.54
N GLU A 139 -5.05 2.72 10.59
CA GLU A 139 -6.01 2.96 9.52
C GLU A 139 -6.11 1.77 8.57
N LYS A 140 -4.97 1.27 8.07
CA LYS A 140 -4.92 0.09 7.21
C LYS A 140 -5.35 -1.19 7.94
N GLU A 141 -5.10 -1.30 9.25
CA GLU A 141 -5.63 -2.40 10.06
C GLU A 141 -7.15 -2.38 10.18
N ARG A 142 -7.77 -1.19 10.28
CA ARG A 142 -9.23 -1.04 10.26
C ARG A 142 -9.82 -1.32 8.88
N GLU A 143 -9.14 -0.90 7.81
CA GLU A 143 -9.55 -1.17 6.43
C GLU A 143 -9.43 -2.65 6.09
N TYR A 144 -8.39 -3.36 6.56
CA TYR A 144 -8.13 -4.77 6.25
C TYR A 144 -8.00 -5.64 7.52
N PRO A 145 -9.10 -5.86 8.27
CA PRO A 145 -9.05 -6.49 9.59
C PRO A 145 -8.56 -7.95 9.58
N ASP A 146 -8.72 -8.68 8.46
CA ASP A 146 -8.33 -10.09 8.34
C ASP A 146 -6.87 -10.32 7.93
N ASP A 147 -6.17 -9.27 7.47
CA ASP A 147 -4.90 -9.44 6.75
C ASP A 147 -3.73 -9.82 7.64
N ALA A 148 -3.76 -9.43 8.91
CA ALA A 148 -2.74 -9.84 9.87
C ALA A 148 -2.72 -11.38 10.03
N ARG A 149 -3.90 -12.01 10.12
CA ARG A 149 -4.02 -13.47 10.23
C ARG A 149 -3.50 -14.16 8.96
N VAL A 150 -3.93 -13.69 7.79
CA VAL A 150 -3.54 -14.28 6.50
C VAL A 150 -2.03 -14.16 6.26
N ARG A 151 -1.46 -12.97 6.48
CA ARG A 151 -0.01 -12.74 6.36
C ARG A 151 0.78 -13.71 7.24
N ASN A 152 0.40 -13.85 8.51
CA ASN A 152 1.10 -14.73 9.45
C ASN A 152 1.00 -16.20 9.03
N GLN A 153 -0.16 -16.64 8.53
CA GLN A 153 -0.35 -18.01 8.02
C GLN A 153 0.55 -18.31 6.82
N LEU A 154 0.64 -17.39 5.86
CA LEU A 154 1.44 -17.59 4.65
C LEU A 154 2.95 -17.56 4.91
N LEU A 155 3.40 -16.69 5.81
CA LEU A 155 4.82 -16.57 6.12
C LEU A 155 5.33 -17.68 7.05
N ALA A 156 4.47 -18.23 7.92
CA ALA A 156 4.84 -19.37 8.77
C ALA A 156 5.11 -20.67 7.97
N VAL A 157 4.52 -20.80 6.79
CA VAL A 157 4.67 -22.00 5.93
C VAL A 157 6.01 -22.00 5.17
N GLY A 158 6.70 -20.85 5.08
CA GLY A 158 7.98 -20.73 4.36
C GLY A 158 9.22 -21.16 5.13
N ASP A 159 9.11 -21.37 6.46
CA ASP A 159 10.22 -21.75 7.34
C ASP A 159 10.27 -23.27 7.66
N SER A 160 9.49 -24.09 6.94
CA SER A 160 9.44 -25.55 7.08
C SER A 160 10.09 -26.26 5.90
#